data_AF-A0A9J6FGQ8-F1
#
_entry.id   AF-A0A9J6FGQ8-F1
#
_cell.length_a   1.000
_cell.length_b   1.000
_cell.length_c   1.000
_cell.angle_alpha   90.00
_cell.angle_beta   90.00
_cell.angle_gamma   90.00
#
_symmetry.space_group_name_H-M   'P 1'
#
loop_
_entity.id
_entity.type
_entity.pdbx_description
1 polymer ?
#
loop_
_entity_poly.entity_id
_entity_poly.type
_entity_poly.pdbx_seq_one_letter_code
_entity_poly.pdbx_strand_id
1 'polypeptide(L)'
;MPATKPPPRTSPGRPVSQDSAIPTYAQTFDINSWIETLKADINACTTQAPNTETAPNPDVHMVHLLEALASLTRRWKKQRYSRRLHLRITQLKQDVEKYAQHLQNSCWQTVCDSLHNGTSLKRTWNLLRHLIDPTTTKAETASRGTQPIELPPKSPRHPA
;
A
#
# COMPACT_ATOMS: atom_id res chain seq x y z
N MET A 1 -68.66 -1.15 35.11
CA MET A 1 -67.64 -0.53 34.23
C MET A 1 -68.35 0.09 33.04
N PRO A 2 -67.95 1.24 32.46
CA PRO A 2 -66.99 2.26 32.90
C PRO A 2 -67.51 3.74 32.78
N ALA A 3 -66.69 4.66 33.30
CA ALA A 3 -66.51 6.08 32.94
C ALA A 3 -67.56 7.15 33.35
N THR A 4 -67.29 7.82 34.47
CA THR A 4 -67.72 9.22 34.67
C THR A 4 -66.52 10.08 35.07
N LYS A 5 -66.22 11.04 34.19
CA LYS A 5 -65.09 11.97 34.20
C LYS A 5 -65.28 13.05 35.29
N PRO A 6 -64.30 13.33 36.16
CA PRO A 6 -64.39 14.50 37.04
C PRO A 6 -64.00 15.82 36.33
N PRO A 7 -64.54 16.96 36.80
CA PRO A 7 -64.62 18.24 36.07
C PRO A 7 -63.31 19.04 35.97
N PRO A 8 -63.25 20.05 35.08
CA PRO A 8 -62.08 20.89 34.88
C PRO A 8 -61.83 21.80 36.10
N ARG A 9 -60.64 21.69 36.71
CA ARG A 9 -60.14 22.70 37.65
C ARG A 9 -59.51 23.85 36.87
N THR A 10 -60.21 24.97 36.85
CA THR A 10 -59.64 26.29 36.60
C THR A 10 -58.57 26.56 37.66
N SER A 11 -57.33 26.79 37.24
CA SER A 11 -56.28 27.31 38.12
C SER A 11 -55.87 28.70 37.61
N PRO A 12 -56.11 29.76 38.39
CA PRO A 12 -55.72 31.12 38.02
C PRO A 12 -54.23 31.36 38.31
N GLY A 13 -53.59 32.09 37.39
CA GLY A 13 -52.35 32.87 37.54
C GLY A 13 -51.23 32.34 38.45
N ARG A 14 -50.10 31.96 37.85
CA ARG A 14 -48.79 32.05 38.52
C ARG A 14 -47.85 32.93 37.67
N PRO A 15 -47.22 33.95 38.27
CA PRO A 15 -46.42 34.95 37.57
C PRO A 15 -45.16 34.34 36.96
N VAL A 16 -44.75 34.94 35.85
CA VAL A 16 -43.42 34.79 35.25
C VAL A 16 -42.38 35.13 36.31
N SER A 17 -41.70 34.11 36.81
CA SER A 17 -40.41 34.25 37.48
C SER A 17 -39.37 33.65 36.55
N GLN A 18 -38.64 34.54 35.89
CA GLN A 18 -37.31 34.27 35.35
C GLN A 18 -36.49 33.62 36.45
N ASP A 19 -36.07 32.38 36.23
CA ASP A 19 -34.85 31.76 36.77
C ASP A 19 -34.85 30.28 36.36
N SER A 20 -34.81 30.03 35.05
CA SER A 20 -34.29 28.76 34.54
C SER A 20 -32.89 29.04 34.00
N ALA A 21 -31.90 28.82 34.86
CA ALA A 21 -30.54 28.54 34.44
C ALA A 21 -30.60 27.30 33.54
N ILE A 22 -30.68 27.51 32.23
CA ILE A 22 -30.47 26.45 31.24
C ILE A 22 -28.99 26.11 31.35
N PRO A 23 -28.58 24.87 31.68
CA PRO A 23 -27.19 24.49 31.53
C PRO A 23 -26.90 24.54 30.04
N THR A 24 -26.13 25.53 29.61
CA THR A 24 -25.53 25.62 28.29
C THR A 24 -24.62 24.40 28.11
N TYR A 25 -25.15 23.30 27.57
CA TYR A 25 -24.34 22.20 27.05
C TYR A 25 -23.77 22.57 25.67
N ALA A 26 -23.33 23.81 25.48
CA ALA A 26 -22.56 24.18 24.29
C ALA A 26 -21.08 23.88 24.52
N GLN A 27 -20.74 22.62 24.81
CA GLN A 27 -19.44 22.11 24.40
C GLN A 27 -19.56 21.85 22.90
N THR A 28 -19.33 22.90 22.11
CA THR A 28 -19.06 22.74 20.69
C THR A 28 -17.75 21.97 20.59
N PHE A 29 -17.86 20.66 20.38
CA PHE A 29 -16.74 19.81 20.03
C PHE A 29 -16.04 20.44 18.82
N ASP A 30 -14.79 20.88 18.99
CA ASP A 30 -14.05 21.49 17.90
C ASP A 30 -13.68 20.41 16.89
N ILE A 31 -14.50 20.33 15.84
CA ILE A 31 -14.36 19.36 14.75
C ILE A 31 -12.97 19.43 14.12
N ASN A 32 -12.36 20.62 14.08
CA ASN A 32 -11.03 20.79 13.50
C ASN A 32 -9.96 20.08 14.32
N SER A 33 -9.98 20.24 15.66
CA SER A 33 -9.07 19.51 16.55
C SER A 33 -9.21 17.99 16.46
N TRP A 34 -10.44 17.50 16.27
CA TRP A 34 -10.71 16.07 16.07
C TRP A 34 -10.21 15.58 14.72
N ILE A 35 -10.38 16.36 13.65
CA ILE A 35 -9.86 16.03 12.32
C ILE A 35 -8.32 15.98 12.36
N GLU A 36 -7.66 16.89 13.05
CA GLU A 36 -6.19 16.87 13.19
C GLU A 36 -5.71 15.67 14.01
N THR A 37 -6.44 15.30 15.07
CA THR A 37 -6.16 14.07 15.83
C THR A 37 -6.34 12.83 14.95
N LEU A 38 -7.41 12.79 14.16
CA LEU A 38 -7.68 11.70 13.24
C LEU A 38 -6.62 11.59 12.13
N LYS A 39 -6.16 12.71 11.57
CA LYS A 39 -5.05 12.74 10.60
C LYS A 39 -3.75 12.24 11.24
N ALA A 40 -3.47 12.65 12.48
CA ALA A 40 -2.30 12.18 13.21
C ALA A 40 -2.36 10.66 13.45
N ASP A 41 -3.52 10.14 13.83
CA ASP A 41 -3.75 8.70 14.02
C ASP A 41 -3.62 7.91 12.72
N ILE A 42 -4.16 8.44 11.61
CA ILE A 42 -4.02 7.85 10.28
C ILE A 42 -2.55 7.82 9.87
N ASN A 43 -1.82 8.92 10.08
CA ASN A 43 -0.39 9.00 9.77
C ASN A 43 0.46 8.07 10.65
N ALA A 44 0.07 7.89 11.92
CA ALA A 44 0.74 6.97 12.84
C ALA A 44 0.49 5.49 12.47
N CYS A 45 -0.70 5.17 11.94
CA CYS A 45 -1.06 3.83 11.49
C CYS A 45 -0.61 3.51 10.05
N THR A 46 -0.39 4.53 9.23
CA THR A 46 -0.08 4.39 7.80
C THR A 46 1.42 4.37 7.58
N THR A 47 1.97 3.19 7.28
CA THR A 47 3.35 3.06 6.78
C THR A 47 3.37 3.43 5.29
N GLN A 48 3.90 4.60 4.97
CA GLN A 48 4.16 5.01 3.58
C GLN A 48 5.31 4.17 3.02
N ALA A 49 5.02 3.29 2.05
CA ALA A 49 6.07 2.61 1.29
C ALA A 49 6.62 3.60 0.24
N PRO A 50 7.96 3.72 0.06
CA PRO A 50 8.51 4.53 -1.00
C PRO A 50 8.04 3.97 -2.34
N ASN A 51 7.22 4.74 -3.05
CA ASN A 51 6.71 4.34 -4.35
C ASN A 51 7.84 4.55 -5.36
N THR A 52 8.66 3.53 -5.58
CA THR A 52 9.74 3.58 -6.59
C THR A 52 9.10 3.67 -7.98
N GLU A 53 9.58 4.58 -8.83
CA GLU A 53 9.04 4.85 -10.19
C GLU A 53 8.91 3.59 -11.07
N THR A 54 9.61 2.52 -10.71
CA THR A 54 9.66 1.24 -11.43
C THR A 54 8.41 0.35 -11.24
N ALA A 55 7.62 0.52 -10.16
CA ALA A 55 6.43 -0.31 -9.91
C ALA A 55 5.33 0.49 -9.18
N PRO A 56 4.41 1.14 -9.92
CA PRO A 56 3.52 2.17 -9.36
C PRO A 56 2.42 1.65 -8.42
N ASN A 57 2.17 0.34 -8.37
CA ASN A 57 1.21 -0.29 -7.46
C ASN A 57 1.74 -1.64 -6.98
N PRO A 58 2.35 -1.73 -5.78
CA PRO A 58 2.72 -3.01 -5.21
C PRO A 58 1.46 -3.81 -4.86
N ASP A 59 1.47 -5.10 -5.15
CA ASP A 59 0.38 -6.01 -4.81
C ASP A 59 0.21 -6.10 -3.29
N VAL A 60 -0.95 -5.64 -2.79
CA VAL A 60 -1.28 -5.54 -1.37
C VAL A 60 -1.10 -6.87 -0.65
N HIS A 61 -1.51 -7.98 -1.28
CA HIS A 61 -1.40 -9.31 -0.68
C HIS A 61 0.07 -9.73 -0.55
N MET A 62 0.89 -9.49 -1.57
CA MET A 62 2.32 -9.78 -1.54
C MET A 62 3.05 -8.96 -0.49
N VAL A 63 2.71 -7.67 -0.35
CA VAL A 63 3.26 -6.80 0.69
C VAL A 63 2.97 -7.35 2.08
N HIS A 64 1.73 -7.76 2.36
CA HIS A 64 1.36 -8.34 3.64
C HIS A 64 2.11 -9.65 3.95
N LEU A 65 2.28 -10.53 2.97
CA LEU A 65 3.03 -11.77 3.15
C LEU A 65 4.50 -11.51 3.47
N LEU A 66 5.12 -10.55 2.78
CA LEU A 66 6.53 -10.19 2.99
C LEU A 66 6.74 -9.51 4.36
N GLU A 67 5.82 -8.66 4.79
CA GLU A 67 5.89 -8.02 6.11
C GLU A 67 5.70 -9.07 7.24
N ALA A 68 4.78 -10.01 7.05
CA ALA A 68 4.61 -11.14 7.97
C ALA A 68 5.89 -11.99 8.03
N LEU A 69 6.55 -12.27 6.90
CA LEU A 69 7.82 -12.99 6.86
C LEU A 69 8.92 -12.22 7.58
N ALA A 70 9.04 -10.91 7.34
CA ALA A 70 10.03 -10.06 7.97
C ALA A 70 9.85 -10.02 9.50
N SER A 71 8.62 -9.84 9.98
CA SER A 71 8.30 -9.82 11.41
C SER A 71 8.60 -11.16 12.10
N LEU A 72 8.21 -12.29 11.50
CA LEU A 72 8.52 -13.64 11.99
C LEU A 72 10.02 -13.90 12.00
N THR A 73 10.74 -13.46 10.97
CA THR A 73 12.20 -13.61 10.87
C THR A 73 12.91 -12.78 11.94
N ARG A 74 12.46 -11.54 12.19
CA ARG A 74 12.97 -10.69 13.30
C ARG A 74 12.77 -11.37 14.66
N ARG A 75 11.61 -11.99 14.89
CA ARG A 75 11.34 -12.75 16.12
C ARG A 75 12.19 -14.01 16.25
N TRP A 76 12.30 -14.80 15.18
CA TRP A 76 13.13 -16.01 15.16
C TRP A 76 14.61 -15.70 15.36
N LYS A 77 15.11 -14.58 14.84
CA LYS A 77 16.49 -14.14 15.09
C LYS A 77 16.80 -13.99 16.58
N LYS A 78 15.81 -13.55 17.40
CA LYS A 78 15.92 -13.46 18.87
C LYS A 78 15.71 -14.80 19.57
N GLN A 79 15.02 -15.76 18.94
CA GLN A 79 14.65 -17.06 19.51
C GLN A 79 15.02 -18.22 18.57
N ARG A 80 16.33 -18.36 18.29
CA ARG A 80 16.85 -19.30 17.27
C ARG A 80 16.49 -20.77 17.52
N TYR A 81 16.35 -21.17 18.78
CA TYR A 81 16.03 -22.54 19.18
C TYR A 81 14.53 -22.90 19.04
N SER A 82 13.67 -21.93 18.71
CA SER A 82 12.24 -22.19 18.53
C SER A 82 11.94 -22.85 17.19
N ARG A 83 11.78 -24.17 17.20
CA ARG A 83 11.42 -24.98 16.02
C ARG A 83 10.08 -24.57 15.42
N ARG A 84 9.11 -24.15 16.25
CA ARG A 84 7.78 -23.71 15.81
C ARG A 84 7.86 -22.47 14.91
N LEU A 85 8.68 -21.49 15.30
CA LEU A 85 8.89 -20.27 14.50
C LEU A 85 9.59 -20.59 13.18
N HIS A 86 10.58 -21.47 13.20
CA HIS A 86 11.28 -21.89 11.98
C HIS A 86 10.31 -22.56 10.99
N LEU A 87 9.49 -23.52 11.46
CA LEU A 87 8.49 -24.17 10.64
C LEU A 87 7.49 -23.17 10.04
N ARG A 88 7.04 -22.20 10.83
CA ARG A 88 6.11 -21.17 10.34
C ARG A 88 6.75 -20.27 9.28
N ILE A 89 8.02 -19.90 9.44
CA ILE A 89 8.77 -19.15 8.43
C ILE A 89 8.88 -19.97 7.14
N THR A 90 9.19 -21.27 7.23
CA THR A 90 9.29 -22.13 6.05
C THR A 90 7.95 -22.25 5.32
N GLN A 91 6.85 -22.43 6.04
CA GLN A 91 5.50 -22.43 5.45
C GLN A 91 5.21 -21.10 4.75
N LEU A 92 5.45 -19.98 5.42
CA LEU A 92 5.16 -18.66 4.85
C LEU A 92 6.02 -18.34 3.63
N LYS A 93 7.28 -18.83 3.60
CA LYS A 93 8.13 -18.76 2.41
C LYS A 93 7.54 -19.54 1.23
N GLN A 94 7.02 -20.74 1.47
CA GLN A 94 6.34 -21.53 0.43
C GLN A 94 5.09 -20.80 -0.08
N ASP A 95 4.32 -20.16 0.80
CA ASP A 95 3.13 -19.40 0.40
C ASP A 95 3.51 -18.17 -0.45
N VAL A 96 4.57 -17.44 -0.07
CA VAL A 96 5.14 -16.35 -0.88
C VAL A 96 5.57 -16.84 -2.26
N GLU A 97 6.28 -17.97 -2.33
CA GLU A 97 6.76 -18.53 -3.60
C GLU A 97 5.61 -18.95 -4.52
N LYS A 98 4.60 -19.66 -3.97
CA LYS A 98 3.38 -20.02 -4.72
C LYS A 98 2.67 -18.78 -5.26
N TYR A 99 2.56 -17.75 -4.43
CA TYR A 99 1.88 -16.52 -4.84
C TYR A 99 2.68 -15.76 -5.91
N ALA A 100 4.00 -15.69 -5.78
CA ALA A 100 4.86 -15.08 -6.80
C ALA A 100 4.74 -15.79 -8.16
N GLN A 101 4.66 -17.13 -8.15
CA GLN A 101 4.41 -17.91 -9.38
C GLN A 101 3.03 -17.59 -9.97
N HIS A 102 2.00 -17.51 -9.14
CA HIS A 102 0.66 -17.13 -9.58
C HIS A 102 0.63 -15.71 -10.19
N LEU A 103 1.26 -14.74 -9.52
CA LEU A 103 1.36 -13.37 -10.00
C LEU A 103 2.10 -13.29 -11.33
N GLN A 104 3.19 -14.03 -11.47
CA GLN A 104 3.95 -14.11 -12.73
C GLN A 104 3.08 -14.65 -13.86
N ASN A 105 2.33 -15.73 -13.62
CA ASN A 105 1.43 -16.30 -14.61
C ASN A 105 0.31 -15.34 -15.01
N SER A 106 -0.28 -14.63 -14.03
CA SER A 106 -1.31 -13.62 -14.28
C SER A 106 -0.76 -12.42 -15.08
N CYS A 107 0.45 -11.98 -14.79
CA CYS A 107 1.15 -10.94 -15.54
C CYS A 107 1.34 -11.38 -17.00
N TRP A 108 1.82 -12.61 -17.23
CA TRP A 108 1.97 -13.16 -18.57
C TRP A 108 0.66 -13.33 -19.31
N GLN A 109 -0.41 -13.78 -18.65
CA GLN A 109 -1.74 -13.84 -19.25
C GLN A 109 -2.20 -12.45 -19.68
N THR A 110 -2.06 -11.44 -18.83
CA THR A 110 -2.40 -10.05 -19.17
C THR A 110 -1.61 -9.55 -20.39
N VAL A 111 -0.31 -9.89 -20.47
CA VAL A 111 0.52 -9.56 -21.64
C VAL A 111 -0.03 -10.28 -22.88
N CYS A 112 -0.29 -11.58 -22.81
CA CYS A 112 -0.85 -12.37 -23.91
C CYS A 112 -2.22 -11.84 -24.37
N ASP A 113 -3.12 -11.53 -23.44
CA ASP A 113 -4.45 -10.95 -23.72
C ASP A 113 -4.32 -9.58 -24.39
N SER A 114 -3.38 -8.75 -23.94
CA SER A 114 -3.11 -7.44 -24.57
C SER A 114 -2.61 -7.57 -26.01
N LEU A 115 -1.89 -8.66 -26.32
CA LEU A 115 -1.40 -8.95 -27.67
C LEU A 115 -2.49 -9.56 -28.55
N HIS A 116 -3.36 -10.40 -27.97
CA HIS A 116 -4.49 -11.01 -28.66
C HIS A 116 -5.54 -9.95 -29.05
N ASN A 117 -5.83 -9.03 -28.13
CA ASN A 117 -6.85 -8.00 -28.29
C ASN A 117 -6.30 -6.73 -28.99
N GLY A 118 -4.98 -6.53 -29.00
CA GLY A 118 -4.31 -5.37 -29.59
C GLY A 118 -3.82 -5.64 -31.02
N THR A 119 -4.58 -5.18 -32.02
CA THR A 119 -4.40 -5.43 -33.46
C THR A 119 -3.20 -4.73 -34.13
N SER A 120 -2.02 -4.68 -33.49
CA SER A 120 -0.80 -4.15 -34.11
C SER A 120 0.29 -5.22 -34.13
N LEU A 121 0.49 -5.84 -35.29
CA LEU A 121 1.53 -6.85 -35.56
C LEU A 121 2.93 -6.35 -35.15
N LYS A 122 3.18 -5.03 -35.25
CA LYS A 122 4.43 -4.37 -34.86
C LYS A 122 4.73 -4.46 -33.36
N ARG A 123 3.70 -4.29 -32.50
CA ARG A 123 3.87 -4.34 -31.03
C ARG A 123 4.17 -5.77 -30.57
N THR A 124 3.47 -6.75 -31.12
CA THR A 124 3.72 -8.18 -30.87
C THR A 124 5.10 -8.60 -31.37
N TRP A 125 5.49 -8.21 -32.59
CA TRP A 125 6.83 -8.49 -33.10
C TRP A 125 7.94 -7.83 -32.29
N ASN A 126 7.76 -6.58 -31.85
CA ASN A 126 8.75 -5.92 -30.98
C ASN A 126 8.91 -6.67 -29.65
N LEU A 127 7.81 -7.10 -29.01
CA LEU A 127 7.88 -7.88 -27.79
C LEU A 127 8.58 -9.23 -28.02
N LEU A 128 8.23 -9.97 -29.07
CA LEU A 128 8.90 -11.24 -29.42
C LEU A 128 10.39 -11.03 -29.68
N ARG A 129 10.76 -9.94 -30.35
CA ARG A 129 12.17 -9.58 -30.59
C ARG A 129 12.90 -9.31 -29.28
N HIS A 130 12.27 -8.63 -28.32
CA HIS A 130 12.83 -8.42 -26.98
C HIS A 130 13.02 -9.71 -26.18
N LEU A 131 12.17 -10.72 -26.40
CA LEU A 131 12.29 -12.02 -25.75
C LEU A 131 13.38 -12.91 -26.34
N ILE A 132 13.68 -12.74 -27.63
CA ILE A 132 14.73 -13.51 -28.34
C ILE A 132 16.10 -12.85 -28.16
N ASP A 133 16.20 -11.53 -28.32
CA ASP A 133 17.43 -10.76 -28.21
C ASP A 133 17.22 -9.50 -27.36
N PRO A 134 17.43 -9.56 -26.03
CA PRO A 134 17.26 -8.39 -25.16
C PRO A 134 18.25 -7.25 -25.53
N THR A 135 19.43 -7.60 -26.05
CA THR A 135 20.55 -6.68 -26.31
C THR A 135 20.36 -5.72 -27.49
N THR A 136 19.35 -5.94 -28.34
CA THR A 136 19.09 -5.11 -29.54
C THR A 136 18.06 -4.00 -29.30
N THR A 137 17.64 -3.83 -28.05
CA THR A 137 16.57 -2.93 -27.65
C THR A 137 17.04 -1.48 -27.60
N LYS A 138 16.31 -0.56 -28.25
CA LYS A 138 16.62 0.89 -28.22
C LYS A 138 16.75 1.47 -26.81
N ALA A 139 16.03 0.93 -25.83
CA ALA A 139 16.12 1.34 -24.42
C ALA A 139 17.46 0.96 -23.76
N GLU A 140 18.03 -0.20 -24.12
CA GLU A 140 19.33 -0.65 -23.62
C GLU A 140 20.50 0.03 -24.37
N THR A 141 20.30 0.38 -25.65
CA THR A 141 21.25 1.22 -26.38
C THR A 141 21.29 2.65 -25.83
N ALA A 142 20.14 3.20 -25.40
CA ALA A 142 20.06 4.52 -24.76
C ALA A 142 20.73 4.55 -23.38
N SER A 143 20.58 3.51 -22.57
CA SER A 143 21.28 3.42 -21.27
C SER A 143 22.78 3.15 -21.41
N ARG A 144 23.20 2.37 -22.42
CA ARG A 144 24.62 2.09 -22.71
C ARG A 144 25.39 3.31 -23.21
N GLY A 145 24.72 4.26 -23.87
CA GLY A 145 25.32 5.52 -24.34
C GLY A 145 25.76 6.49 -23.24
N THR A 146 25.46 6.21 -21.97
CA THR A 146 25.76 7.11 -20.83
C THR A 146 26.89 6.59 -19.93
N GLN A 147 27.58 5.51 -20.32
CA GLN A 147 28.81 5.11 -19.62
C GLN A 147 29.96 6.02 -20.07
N PRO A 148 30.66 6.73 -19.15
CA PRO A 148 31.88 7.44 -19.48
C PRO A 148 32.87 6.43 -20.05
N ILE A 149 33.35 6.70 -21.27
CA ILE A 149 34.42 5.93 -21.90
C ILE A 149 35.68 6.16 -21.03
N GLU A 150 35.96 5.26 -20.08
CA GLU A 150 37.28 5.19 -19.48
C GLU A 150 38.26 4.73 -20.56
N LEU A 151 39.02 5.69 -21.08
CA LEU A 151 40.18 5.45 -21.93
C LEU A 151 41.19 4.59 -21.16
N PRO A 152 41.79 3.55 -21.78
CA PRO A 152 42.82 2.76 -21.12
C PRO A 152 44.02 3.66 -20.75
N PRO A 153 44.69 3.40 -19.61
CA PRO A 153 45.80 4.21 -19.15
C PRO A 153 46.92 4.24 -20.20
N LYS A 154 47.33 5.45 -20.57
CA LYS A 154 48.42 5.72 -21.51
C LYS A 154 49.69 5.06 -20.99
N SER A 155 50.14 4.00 -21.65
CA SER A 155 51.38 3.29 -21.30
C SER A 155 52.58 4.26 -21.31
N PRO A 156 53.45 4.24 -20.28
CA PRO A 156 54.58 5.16 -20.21
C PRO A 156 55.58 4.86 -21.33
N ARG A 157 55.86 5.89 -22.15
CA ARG A 157 56.97 5.87 -23.12
C ARG A 157 58.28 5.75 -22.34
N HIS A 158 58.99 4.64 -22.52
CA HIS A 158 60.39 4.53 -22.12
C HIS A 158 61.24 5.48 -22.98
N PRO A 159 62.12 6.31 -22.39
CA PRO A 159 63.13 7.03 -23.15
C PRO A 159 64.41 6.20 -23.32
N ALA A 160 65.02 6.39 -24.50
CA ALA A 160 66.32 5.92 -25.01
C ALA A 160 66.38 4.46 -25.49
#